data_AF-A0A838SAQ3-F1
#
_entry.id   AF-A0A838SAQ3-F1
#
_cell.length_a   1.000
_cell.length_b   1.000
_cell.length_c   1.000
_cell.angle_alpha   90.00
_cell.angle_beta   90.00
_cell.angle_gamma   90.00
#
_symmetry.space_group_name_H-M   'P 1'
#
loop_
_entity.id
_entity.type
_entity.pdbx_description
1 polymer ?
#
loop_
_entity_poly.entity_id
_entity_poly.type
_entity_poly.pdbx_seq_one_letter_code
_entity_poly.pdbx_strand_id
1 'polypeptide(L)'
;MKDRLTKSQVDRLGERLRNKKYNETDLKLLDEFRRSFHEAYEITVNAIRLRNKAEPSGRPAKSTTAIIEKLKRESIRLSQFQDIAGCRIVVGTIVDQNQIVSSMINIYP
;
A
#
# COMPACT_ATOMS: atom_id res chain seq x y z
N MET A 1 -10.65 -11.78 16.70
CA MET A 1 -10.38 -10.60 15.85
C MET A 1 -9.19 -9.86 16.45
N LYS A 2 -8.07 -9.78 15.75
CA LYS A 2 -6.90 -9.02 16.22
C LYS A 2 -7.24 -7.53 16.04
N ASP A 3 -7.15 -6.74 17.11
CA ASP A 3 -7.56 -5.33 17.10
C ASP A 3 -6.86 -4.57 15.98
N ARG A 4 -7.63 -4.22 14.95
CA ARG A 4 -7.14 -3.42 13.83
C ARG A 4 -6.80 -2.04 14.39
N LEU A 5 -5.59 -1.55 14.14
CA LEU A 5 -5.17 -0.21 14.56
C LEU A 5 -6.22 0.82 14.15
N THR A 6 -6.74 1.57 15.12
CA THR A 6 -7.68 2.65 14.86
C THR A 6 -6.99 3.76 14.06
N LYS A 7 -7.78 4.53 13.30
CA LYS A 7 -7.27 5.68 12.54
C LYS A 7 -6.44 6.64 13.40
N SER A 8 -6.90 6.94 14.61
CA SER A 8 -6.19 7.83 15.53
C SER A 8 -4.86 7.24 16.03
N GLN A 9 -4.78 5.92 16.25
CA GLN A 9 -3.52 5.24 16.58
C GLN A 9 -2.52 5.32 15.42
N VAL A 10 -2.99 5.08 14.19
CA VAL A 10 -2.16 5.19 12.97
C VAL A 10 -1.66 6.62 12.76
N ASP A 11 -2.51 7.63 12.96
CA ASP A 11 -2.11 9.03 12.82
C ASP A 11 -1.07 9.43 13.88
N ARG A 12 -1.27 9.04 15.14
CA ARG A 12 -0.29 9.28 16.22
C ARG A 12 1.04 8.58 15.96
N LEU A 13 1.01 7.38 15.40
CA LEU A 13 2.22 6.66 14.96
C LEU A 13 2.94 7.45 13.85
N GLY A 14 2.20 7.94 12.86
CA GLY A 14 2.74 8.79 11.79
C GLY A 14 3.47 10.02 12.31
N GLU A 15 2.91 10.71 13.30
CA GLU A 15 3.55 11.87 13.95
C GLU A 15 4.86 11.51 14.67
N ARG A 16 4.90 10.38 15.38
CA ARG A 16 6.14 9.91 16.05
C ARG A 16 7.23 9.56 15.02
N LEU A 17 6.84 8.87 13.95
CA LEU A 17 7.74 8.49 12.84
C LEU A 17 8.34 9.72 12.15
N ARG A 18 7.50 10.71 11.83
CA ARG A 18 7.92 11.97 11.20
C ARG A 18 9.00 12.68 12.01
N ASN A 19 8.77 12.79 13.31
CA ASN A 19 9.63 13.55 14.22
C ASN A 19 10.88 12.80 14.68
N LYS A 20 11.16 11.60 14.14
CA LYS A 20 12.23 10.70 14.61
C LYS A 20 12.16 10.38 16.11
N LYS A 21 10.95 10.42 16.69
CA LYS A 21 10.67 10.11 18.11
C LYS A 21 9.99 8.76 18.26
N TYR A 22 10.51 7.75 17.56
CA TYR A 22 9.92 6.41 17.53
C TYR A 22 10.89 5.36 18.09
N ASN A 23 10.34 4.32 18.68
CA ASN A 23 11.08 3.19 19.23
C ASN A 23 10.79 1.88 18.48
N GLU A 24 11.33 0.76 18.97
CA GLU A 24 11.11 -0.55 18.35
C GLU A 24 9.63 -0.98 18.36
N THR A 25 8.87 -0.62 19.41
CA THR A 25 7.43 -0.88 19.48
C THR A 25 6.69 -0.12 18.38
N ASP A 26 7.05 1.13 18.11
CA ASP A 26 6.48 1.90 17.00
C ASP A 26 6.79 1.27 15.64
N LEU A 27 8.00 0.72 15.46
CA LEU A 27 8.35 0.00 14.24
C LEU A 27 7.55 -1.29 14.07
N LYS A 28 7.26 -2.01 15.16
CA LYS A 28 6.36 -3.18 15.15
C LYS A 28 4.93 -2.79 14.78
N LEU A 29 4.42 -1.69 15.34
CA LEU A 29 3.10 -1.14 14.98
C LEU A 29 3.04 -0.71 13.50
N LEU A 30 4.11 -0.11 12.99
CA LEU A 30 4.21 0.25 11.58
C LEU A 30 4.23 -1.00 10.69
N ASP A 31 4.92 -2.06 11.11
CA ASP A 31 4.93 -3.32 10.37
C ASP A 31 3.56 -3.99 10.36
N GLU A 32 2.84 -3.98 11.48
CA GLU A 32 1.45 -4.44 11.55
C GLU A 32 0.54 -3.63 10.62
N PHE A 33 0.65 -2.30 10.65
CA PHE A 33 -0.09 -1.42 9.74
C PHE A 33 0.22 -1.76 8.28
N ARG A 34 1.49 -1.94 7.90
CA ARG A 34 1.90 -2.31 6.54
C ARG A 34 1.35 -3.67 6.11
N ARG A 35 1.41 -4.68 6.99
CA ARG A 35 0.89 -6.03 6.72
C ARG A 35 -0.64 -6.06 6.58
N SER A 36 -1.35 -5.11 7.16
CA SER A 36 -2.81 -5.01 7.02
C SER A 36 -3.29 -4.80 5.58
N PHE A 37 -2.40 -4.40 4.66
CA PHE A 37 -2.67 -4.26 3.22
C PHE A 37 -2.36 -5.51 2.41
N HIS A 38 -1.76 -6.56 3.02
CA HIS A 38 -1.33 -7.74 2.30
C HIS A 38 -2.50 -8.50 1.67
N GLU A 39 -3.60 -8.67 2.39
CA GLU A 39 -4.81 -9.32 1.87
C GLU A 39 -5.37 -8.56 0.64
N ALA A 40 -5.49 -7.24 0.74
CA ALA A 40 -5.96 -6.42 -0.39
C ALA A 40 -5.01 -6.54 -1.59
N TYR A 41 -3.70 -6.53 -1.35
CA TYR A 41 -2.69 -6.74 -2.38
C TYR A 41 -2.86 -8.10 -3.08
N GLU A 42 -3.00 -9.19 -2.33
CA GLU A 42 -3.17 -10.54 -2.89
C GLU A 42 -4.46 -10.64 -3.72
N ILE A 43 -5.58 -10.08 -3.22
CA ILE A 43 -6.85 -10.04 -3.96
C ILE A 43 -6.66 -9.30 -5.29
N THR A 44 -6.01 -8.13 -5.28
CA THR A 44 -5.77 -7.34 -6.49
C THR A 44 -4.86 -8.06 -7.48
N VAL A 45 -3.75 -8.64 -7.02
CA VAL A 45 -2.83 -9.40 -7.89
C VAL A 45 -3.52 -10.61 -8.51
N ASN A 46 -4.31 -11.35 -7.73
CA ASN A 46 -5.06 -12.50 -8.23
C ASN A 46 -6.14 -12.08 -9.23
N ALA A 47 -6.84 -10.96 -9.00
CA ALA A 47 -7.80 -10.43 -9.96
C ALA A 47 -7.15 -10.09 -11.30
N ILE A 48 -5.97 -9.45 -11.28
CA ILE A 48 -5.20 -9.14 -12.50
C ILE A 48 -4.78 -10.42 -13.23
N ARG A 49 -4.23 -11.42 -12.51
CA ARG A 49 -3.82 -12.69 -13.12
C ARG A 49 -4.97 -13.43 -13.79
N LEU A 50 -6.09 -13.55 -13.08
CA LEU A 50 -7.25 -14.32 -13.55
C LEU A 50 -8.00 -13.64 -14.69
N ARG A 51 -8.18 -12.31 -14.63
CA ARG A 51 -9.01 -11.57 -15.59
C ARG A 51 -8.22 -10.97 -16.75
N ASN A 52 -7.00 -10.53 -16.50
CA ASN A 52 -6.18 -9.83 -17.50
C ASN A 52 -5.09 -10.71 -18.10
N LYS A 53 -4.87 -11.92 -17.57
CA LYS A 53 -3.79 -12.83 -17.99
C LYS A 53 -2.41 -12.14 -18.00
N ALA A 54 -2.26 -11.14 -17.15
CA ALA A 54 -1.02 -10.40 -16.98
C ALA A 54 -0.32 -10.88 -15.71
N GLU A 55 1.00 -10.77 -15.68
CA GLU A 55 1.81 -11.07 -14.49
C GLU A 55 2.26 -9.77 -13.83
N PRO A 56 1.62 -9.34 -12.73
CA PRO A 56 2.07 -8.19 -11.97
C PRO A 56 3.39 -8.53 -11.28
N SER A 57 4.40 -7.69 -11.49
CA SER A 57 5.53 -7.60 -10.56
C SER A 57 5.13 -6.67 -9.42
N GLY A 58 5.53 -6.92 -8.18
CA GLY A 58 4.96 -6.13 -7.10
C GLY A 58 5.77 -6.04 -5.84
N ARG A 59 5.39 -5.02 -5.07
CA ARG A 59 5.91 -4.74 -3.75
C ARG A 59 4.73 -4.82 -2.77
N PRO A 60 4.61 -5.94 -2.01
CA PRO A 60 3.46 -6.16 -1.13
C PRO A 60 3.38 -5.12 0.00
N ALA A 61 4.49 -4.46 0.34
CA ALA A 61 4.49 -3.30 1.24
C ALA A 61 5.66 -2.35 0.98
N LYS A 62 5.39 -1.04 1.04
CA LYS A 62 6.37 0.04 1.06
C LYS A 62 7.31 -0.13 2.27
N SER A 63 8.58 0.23 2.15
CA SER A 63 9.54 0.08 3.25
C SER A 63 9.30 1.13 4.31
N THR A 64 9.65 0.80 5.55
CA THR A 64 9.71 1.73 6.69
C THR A 64 10.39 3.04 6.32
N THR A 65 11.60 2.98 5.74
CA THR A 65 12.35 4.18 5.31
C THR A 65 11.55 5.01 4.31
N ALA A 66 10.96 4.40 3.29
CA ALA A 66 10.20 5.14 2.28
C ALA A 66 8.88 5.73 2.83
N ILE A 67 8.29 5.11 3.86
CA ILE A 67 7.13 5.67 4.57
C ILE A 67 7.55 6.88 5.39
N ILE A 68 8.63 6.77 6.18
CA ILE A 68 9.15 7.85 7.01
C ILE A 68 9.56 9.05 6.15
N GLU A 69 10.30 8.83 5.06
CA GLU A 69 10.70 9.91 4.16
C GLU A 69 9.50 10.58 3.47
N LYS A 70 8.47 9.81 3.12
CA LYS A 70 7.21 10.38 2.60
C LYS A 70 6.49 11.22 3.65
N LEU A 71 6.38 10.74 4.90
CA LEU A 71 5.78 11.50 6.00
C LEU A 71 6.52 12.82 6.30
N LYS A 72 7.82 12.87 6.08
CA LYS A 72 8.62 14.10 6.26
C LYS A 72 8.43 15.08 5.11
N ARG A 73 8.41 14.58 3.88
CA ARG A 73 8.29 15.42 2.68
C ARG A 73 6.87 15.93 2.48
N GLU A 74 5.87 15.13 2.85
CA GLU A 74 4.46 15.43 2.61
C GLU A 74 3.76 15.64 3.95
N SER A 75 3.03 16.75 4.11
CA SER A 75 2.25 17.04 5.33
C SER A 75 0.97 16.21 5.46
N ILE A 76 1.02 14.94 5.05
CA ILE A 76 -0.09 13.98 5.11
C ILE A 76 0.01 13.09 6.35
N ARG A 77 -1.14 12.61 6.82
CA ARG A 77 -1.20 11.66 7.93
C ARG A 77 -0.93 10.24 7.44
N LEU A 78 -0.40 9.37 8.29
CA LEU A 78 -0.12 7.98 7.92
C LEU A 78 -1.39 7.24 7.47
N SER A 79 -2.56 7.54 8.07
CA SER A 79 -3.82 6.92 7.63
C SER A 79 -4.28 7.36 6.23
N GLN A 80 -3.69 8.41 5.66
CA GLN A 80 -4.03 8.93 4.32
C GLN A 80 -3.11 8.35 3.23
N PHE A 81 -2.15 7.50 3.59
CA PHE A 81 -1.27 6.88 2.60
C PHE A 81 -2.07 5.96 1.67
N GLN A 82 -1.99 6.24 0.37
CA GLN A 82 -2.61 5.42 -0.67
C GLN A 82 -1.65 4.40 -1.28
N ASP A 83 -0.34 4.61 -1.14
CA ASP A 83 0.72 3.81 -1.79
C ASP A 83 1.46 2.90 -0.80
N ILE A 84 0.73 2.28 0.15
CA ILE A 84 1.31 1.32 1.09
C ILE A 84 1.65 0.00 0.41
N ALA A 85 0.79 -0.50 -0.46
CA ALA A 85 1.01 -1.70 -1.26
C ALA A 85 0.68 -1.41 -2.72
N GLY A 86 1.37 -2.08 -3.64
CA GLY A 86 1.11 -1.88 -5.06
C GLY A 86 1.85 -2.87 -5.93
N CYS A 87 1.35 -3.04 -7.15
CA CYS A 87 1.98 -3.82 -8.20
C CYS A 87 2.19 -2.98 -9.45
N ARG A 88 3.01 -3.49 -10.35
CA ARG A 88 3.36 -2.94 -11.64
C ARG A 88 3.13 -4.03 -12.69
N ILE A 89 2.37 -3.67 -13.70
CA ILE A 89 2.13 -4.48 -14.88
C ILE A 89 2.92 -3.85 -16.02
N VAL A 90 3.66 -4.67 -16.76
CA VAL A 90 4.40 -4.22 -17.94
C VAL A 90 3.78 -4.91 -19.15
N VAL A 91 3.43 -4.11 -20.17
CA VAL A 91 2.77 -4.56 -21.40
C VAL A 91 3.48 -3.97 -22.62
N GLY A 92 3.28 -4.59 -23.78
CA GLY A 92 3.98 -4.20 -25.01
C GLY A 92 3.41 -2.94 -25.67
N THR A 93 2.12 -2.65 -25.49
CA THR A 93 1.46 -1.54 -26.18
C THR A 93 0.55 -0.72 -25.26
N ILE A 94 0.24 0.51 -25.69
CA ILE A 94 -0.75 1.37 -25.01
C ILE A 94 -2.16 0.79 -25.09
N VAL A 95 -2.46 0.00 -26.12
CA VAL A 95 -3.75 -0.68 -26.29
C VAL A 95 -3.93 -1.72 -25.19
N ASP A 96 -2.91 -2.54 -24.93
CA ASP A 96 -2.92 -3.54 -23.85
C ASP A 96 -3.06 -2.86 -22.49
N GLN A 97 -2.36 -1.74 -22.28
CA GLN A 97 -2.47 -0.96 -21.04
C GLN A 97 -3.90 -0.49 -20.82
N ASN A 98 -4.53 0.10 -21.83
CA ASN A 98 -5.89 0.62 -21.72
C ASN A 98 -6.91 -0.50 -21.45
N GLN A 99 -6.74 -1.68 -22.07
CA GLN A 99 -7.59 -2.84 -21.79
C GLN A 99 -7.49 -3.27 -20.32
N ILE A 100 -6.28 -3.29 -19.75
CA ILE A 100 -6.07 -3.60 -18.33
C ILE A 100 -6.71 -2.52 -17.45
N VAL A 101 -6.50 -1.24 -17.74
CA VAL A 101 -7.08 -0.15 -16.97
C VAL A 101 -8.61 -0.21 -16.97
N SER A 102 -9.25 -0.41 -18.13
CA SER A 102 -10.70 -0.55 -18.23
C SER A 102 -11.21 -1.76 -17.45
N SER A 103 -10.51 -2.89 -17.51
CA SER A 103 -10.83 -4.06 -16.69
C SER A 103 -10.73 -3.77 -15.19
N MET A 104 -9.70 -3.05 -14.75
CA MET A 104 -9.50 -2.72 -13.33
C MET A 104 -10.59 -1.79 -12.80
N ILE A 105 -11.00 -0.80 -13.58
CA ILE A 105 -12.15 0.09 -13.26
C ILE A 105 -13.43 -0.74 -13.09
N ASN A 106 -13.65 -1.76 -13.91
CA ASN A 106 -14.82 -2.63 -13.78
C ASN A 106 -14.77 -3.58 -12.56
N ILE A 107 -13.57 -3.89 -12.04
CA ILE A 107 -13.40 -4.75 -10.85
C ILE A 107 -13.56 -3.91 -9.57
N TYR A 108 -13.08 -2.67 -9.58
CA TYR A 108 -13.09 -1.75 -8.43
C TYR A 108 -13.66 -0.40 -8.85
N PRO A 109 -15.00 -0.27 -8.95
CA PRO A 109 -15.66 0.98 -9.34
C PRO A 109 -15.50 2.09 -8.30
#